data_AF-A0A0V1PTV3-F1
#
_entry.id   AF-A0A0V1PTV3-F1
#
_cell.length_a   1.000
_cell.length_b   1.000
_cell.length_c   1.000
_cell.angle_alpha   90.00
_cell.angle_beta   90.00
_cell.angle_gamma   90.00
#
_symmetry.space_group_name_H-M   'P 1'
#
loop_
_entity.id
_entity.type
_entity.pdbx_description
1 polymer ?
#
loop_
_entity_poly.entity_id
_entity_poly.type
_entity_poly.pdbx_seq_one_letter_code
_entity_poly.pdbx_strand_id
1 'polypeptide(L)'
;MDQKFTRQINEIDKKFTGKFNEMDQKFTGKFDEMDQKFTGVEKLIVSERNRSKNKLLADGGDLYSPNAYLPIFNDCGESPGDRGLEPLTSLTQIDRMNGILIDNYLTFYQIGTSRLVSEKKARLMEYIGIHERVVVNSVRGMSPV
;
A
#
# COMPACT_ATOMS: atom_id res chain seq x y z
N MET A 1 3.74 -5.92 65.40
CA MET A 1 3.96 -6.47 64.05
C MET A 1 5.46 -6.59 63.82
N ASP A 2 5.92 -7.73 63.28
CA ASP A 2 7.34 -8.05 63.08
C ASP A 2 7.88 -7.39 61.80
N GLN A 3 8.97 -6.62 61.91
CA GLN A 3 9.59 -5.91 60.77
C GLN A 3 10.01 -6.86 59.64
N LYS A 4 10.36 -8.10 59.98
CA LYS A 4 10.72 -9.14 59.00
C LYS A 4 9.51 -9.52 58.13
N PHE A 5 8.33 -9.61 58.74
CA PHE A 5 7.09 -9.94 58.05
C PHE A 5 6.67 -8.82 57.08
N THR A 6 6.75 -7.55 57.51
CA THR A 6 6.49 -6.40 56.63
C THR A 6 7.44 -6.36 55.43
N ARG A 7 8.72 -6.66 55.64
CA ARG A 7 9.71 -6.70 54.55
C ARG A 7 9.40 -7.78 53.52
N GLN A 8 9.01 -8.97 53.98
CA GLN A 8 8.61 -10.07 53.10
C GLN A 8 7.36 -9.73 52.27
N ILE A 9 6.35 -9.12 52.88
CA ILE A 9 5.15 -8.65 52.17
C ILE A 9 5.52 -7.63 51.08
N ASN A 10 6.35 -6.64 51.41
CA ASN A 10 6.77 -5.62 50.45
C ASN A 10 7.59 -6.21 49.27
N GLU A 11 8.39 -7.25 49.51
CA GLU A 11 9.13 -7.94 48.45
C GLU A 11 8.20 -8.75 47.54
N ILE A 12 7.18 -9.42 48.10
CA ILE A 12 6.16 -10.13 47.33
C ILE A 12 5.35 -9.14 46.48
N ASP A 13 4.93 -8.02 47.07
CA ASP A 13 4.16 -6.97 46.39
C ASP A 13 4.92 -6.36 45.21
N LYS A 14 6.21 -6.06 45.40
CA LYS A 14 7.10 -5.61 44.31
C LYS A 14 7.22 -6.63 43.19
N LYS A 15 7.42 -7.91 43.54
CA LYS A 15 7.52 -9.00 42.55
C LYS A 15 6.21 -9.18 41.78
N PHE A 16 5.06 -9.06 42.46
CA PHE A 16 3.76 -9.19 41.84
C PHE A 16 3.47 -8.03 40.89
N THR A 17 3.73 -6.80 41.34
CA THR A 17 3.62 -5.58 40.52
C THR A 17 4.54 -5.65 39.30
N GLY A 18 5.79 -6.09 39.47
CA GLY A 18 6.73 -6.27 38.36
C GLY A 18 6.22 -7.25 37.31
N LYS A 19 5.73 -8.42 37.74
CA LYS A 19 5.15 -9.42 36.83
C LYS A 19 3.90 -8.90 36.11
N PHE A 20 3.06 -8.13 36.80
CA PHE A 20 1.87 -7.54 36.20
C PHE A 20 2.24 -6.52 35.12
N ASN A 21 3.21 -5.63 35.41
CA ASN A 21 3.69 -4.65 34.44
C ASN A 21 4.34 -5.31 33.21
N GLU A 22 5.14 -6.36 33.39
CA GLU A 22 5.71 -7.13 32.27
C GLU A 22 4.62 -7.78 31.41
N MET A 23 3.56 -8.28 32.04
CA MET A 23 2.42 -8.87 31.36
C MET A 23 1.65 -7.81 30.55
N ASP A 24 1.38 -6.65 31.16
CA ASP A 24 0.70 -5.53 30.54
C ASP A 24 1.46 -4.99 29.31
N GLN A 25 2.78 -4.83 29.43
CA GLN A 25 3.64 -4.46 28.30
C GLN A 25 3.60 -5.49 27.16
N LYS A 26 3.64 -6.79 27.49
CA LYS A 26 3.54 -7.85 26.49
C LYS A 26 2.19 -7.89 25.80
N PHE A 27 1.11 -7.64 26.54
CA PHE A 27 -0.23 -7.57 25.94
C PHE A 27 -0.37 -6.35 25.04
N THR A 28 0.03 -5.17 25.52
CA THR A 28 0.00 -3.93 24.74
C THR A 28 0.80 -4.08 23.45
N GLY A 29 2.03 -4.57 23.51
CA GLY A 29 2.85 -4.79 22.31
C GLY A 29 2.21 -5.76 21.30
N LYS A 30 1.54 -6.82 21.77
CA LYS A 30 0.81 -7.73 20.88
C LYS A 30 -0.41 -7.08 20.23
N PHE A 31 -1.12 -6.22 20.94
CA PHE A 31 -2.24 -5.46 20.39
C PHE A 31 -1.75 -4.46 19.33
N ASP A 32 -0.67 -3.72 19.61
CA ASP A 32 -0.07 -2.80 18.66
C ASP A 32 0.39 -3.51 17.37
N GLU A 33 1.04 -4.67 17.50
CA GLU A 33 1.43 -5.51 16.34
C GLU A 33 0.21 -5.99 15.53
N MET A 34 -0.89 -6.31 16.21
CA MET A 34 -2.12 -6.75 15.56
C MET A 34 -2.80 -5.59 14.82
N ASP A 35 -2.86 -4.41 15.43
CA ASP A 35 -3.41 -3.20 14.82
C ASP A 35 -2.63 -2.80 13.57
N GLN A 36 -1.29 -2.89 13.61
CA GLN A 36 -0.44 -2.66 12.43
C GLN A 36 -0.74 -3.65 11.30
N LYS A 37 -0.87 -4.95 11.62
CA LYS A 37 -1.23 -5.98 10.62
C LYS A 37 -2.61 -5.74 10.04
N PHE A 38 -3.60 -5.41 10.87
CA PHE A 38 -4.97 -5.15 10.43
C PHE A 38 -5.03 -3.93 9.51
N THR A 39 -4.33 -2.85 9.86
CA THR A 39 -4.19 -1.66 9.02
C THR A 39 -3.57 -1.99 7.66
N GLY A 40 -2.53 -2.84 7.64
CA GLY A 40 -1.91 -3.30 6.39
C GLY A 40 -2.90 -4.08 5.50
N VAL A 41 -3.66 -5.00 6.08
CA VAL A 41 -4.68 -5.77 5.37
C VAL A 41 -5.79 -4.87 4.82
N GLU A 42 -6.24 -3.88 5.58
CA GLU A 42 -7.24 -2.91 5.12
C GLU A 42 -6.77 -2.18 3.86
N LYS A 43 -5.52 -1.71 3.85
CA LYS A 43 -4.93 -1.03 2.69
C LYS A 43 -4.80 -1.94 1.46
N LEU A 44 -4.46 -3.22 1.65
CA LEU A 44 -4.43 -4.20 0.56
C LEU A 44 -5.84 -4.43 -0.01
N ILE A 45 -6.85 -4.58 0.85
CA ILE A 45 -8.25 -4.73 0.43
C ILE A 45 -8.73 -3.49 -0.33
N VAL A 46 -8.39 -2.29 0.14
CA VAL A 46 -8.68 -1.04 -0.56
C VAL A 46 -8.01 -1.02 -1.94
N SER A 47 -6.75 -1.45 -2.03
CA SER A 47 -6.02 -1.53 -3.29
C SER A 47 -6.68 -2.49 -4.28
N GLU A 48 -7.07 -3.69 -3.86
CA GLU A 48 -7.76 -4.65 -4.74
C GLU A 48 -9.13 -4.15 -5.22
N ARG A 49 -9.88 -3.50 -4.32
CA ARG A 49 -11.13 -2.81 -4.68
C ARG A 49 -10.87 -1.72 -5.72
N ASN A 50 -9.83 -0.92 -5.51
CA ASN A 50 -9.48 0.19 -6.40
C ASN A 50 -8.97 -0.31 -7.74
N ARG A 51 -8.11 -1.33 -7.81
CA ARG A 51 -7.72 -2.00 -9.07
C ARG A 51 -8.96 -2.44 -9.85
N SER A 52 -9.92 -3.05 -9.16
CA SER A 52 -11.17 -3.52 -9.78
C SER A 52 -12.03 -2.37 -10.32
N LYS A 53 -12.07 -1.23 -9.63
CA LYS A 53 -12.76 -0.02 -10.10
C LYS A 53 -12.03 0.64 -11.26
N ASN A 54 -10.70 0.73 -11.20
CA ASN A 54 -9.87 1.32 -12.25
C ASN A 54 -10.03 0.59 -13.59
N LYS A 55 -10.29 -0.73 -13.57
CA LYS A 55 -10.64 -1.50 -14.78
C LYS A 55 -11.85 -0.93 -15.53
N LEU A 56 -12.75 -0.25 -14.82
CA LEU A 56 -13.97 0.35 -15.36
C LEU A 56 -13.79 1.80 -15.78
N LEU A 57 -12.68 2.44 -15.41
CA LEU A 57 -12.45 3.88 -15.56
C LEU A 57 -11.71 4.29 -16.85
N ALA A 58 -11.62 3.41 -17.85
CA ALA A 58 -11.01 3.67 -19.16
C ALA A 58 -9.69 4.47 -19.05
N ASP A 59 -9.66 5.75 -19.44
CA ASP A 59 -8.46 6.60 -19.50
C ASP A 59 -8.15 7.37 -18.19
N GLY A 60 -9.01 7.28 -17.19
CA GLY A 60 -8.87 8.01 -15.92
C GLY A 60 -9.19 9.50 -16.03
N GLY A 61 -8.67 10.30 -15.09
CA GLY A 61 -8.95 11.73 -15.00
C GLY A 61 -7.93 12.49 -14.12
N ASP A 62 -8.15 13.79 -13.96
CA ASP A 62 -7.42 14.56 -12.94
C ASP A 62 -7.77 14.05 -11.53
N LEU A 63 -6.94 14.35 -10.53
CA LEU A 63 -7.07 13.83 -9.16
C LEU A 63 -8.44 14.07 -8.50
N TYR A 64 -9.16 15.11 -8.92
CA TYR A 64 -10.44 15.52 -8.33
C TYR A 64 -11.65 15.17 -9.21
N SER A 65 -11.40 14.61 -10.39
CA SER A 65 -12.42 14.18 -11.33
C SER A 65 -13.08 12.88 -10.85
N PRO A 66 -14.39 12.71 -11.05
CA PRO A 66 -15.07 11.45 -10.76
C PRO A 66 -14.51 10.26 -11.56
N ASN A 67 -13.78 10.54 -12.65
CA ASN A 67 -13.19 9.52 -13.51
C ASN A 67 -11.71 9.22 -13.18
N ALA A 68 -11.12 9.87 -12.17
CA ALA A 68 -9.74 9.61 -11.75
C ALA A 68 -9.56 8.15 -11.34
N TYR A 69 -8.45 7.52 -11.74
CA TYR A 69 -8.06 6.27 -11.14
C TYR A 69 -7.87 6.45 -9.63
N LEU A 70 -8.36 5.46 -8.89
CA LEU A 70 -8.26 5.44 -7.46
C LEU A 70 -6.84 5.00 -7.05
N PRO A 71 -6.25 5.62 -6.01
CA PRO A 71 -4.91 5.30 -5.55
C PRO A 71 -4.76 3.82 -5.16
N ILE A 72 -3.60 3.25 -5.49
CA ILE A 72 -3.22 1.88 -5.18
C ILE A 72 -2.04 1.92 -4.21
N PHE A 73 -2.14 1.18 -3.11
CA PHE A 73 -1.01 0.97 -2.20
C PHE A 73 -0.09 -0.11 -2.76
N ASN A 74 1.18 -0.08 -2.39
CA ASN A 74 2.08 -1.21 -2.66
C ASN A 74 1.79 -2.39 -1.70
N ASP A 75 2.47 -3.50 -1.91
CA ASP A 75 2.30 -4.72 -1.09
C ASP A 75 2.69 -4.51 0.39
N CYS A 76 3.40 -3.43 0.71
CA CYS A 76 3.74 -3.01 2.08
C CYS A 76 2.69 -2.06 2.70
N GLY A 77 1.63 -1.71 1.98
CA GLY A 77 0.63 -0.74 2.44
C GLY A 77 1.13 0.71 2.45
N GLU A 78 2.16 1.03 1.67
CA GLU A 78 2.60 2.41 1.45
C GLU A 78 1.84 3.01 0.27
N SER A 79 1.57 4.30 0.32
CA SER A 79 1.06 5.09 -0.80
C SER A 79 2.21 5.66 -1.63
N PRO A 80 2.00 5.98 -2.92
CA PRO A 80 3.03 6.64 -3.73
C PRO A 80 3.60 7.90 -3.06
N GLY A 81 2.75 8.68 -2.39
CA GLY A 81 3.12 9.90 -1.68
C GLY A 81 4.14 9.69 -0.57
N ASP A 82 4.11 8.54 0.11
CA ASP A 82 5.07 8.19 1.16
C ASP A 82 6.52 8.08 0.62
N ARG A 83 6.66 7.89 -0.70
CA ARG A 83 7.96 7.88 -1.41
C ARG A 83 8.17 9.10 -2.30
N GLY A 84 7.36 10.15 -2.14
CA GLY A 84 7.44 11.37 -2.94
C GLY A 84 6.95 11.19 -4.39
N LEU A 85 6.17 10.15 -4.67
CA LEU A 85 5.53 9.93 -5.96
C LEU A 85 4.08 10.44 -5.91
N GLU A 86 3.58 10.89 -7.06
CA GLU A 86 2.18 11.28 -7.17
C GLU A 86 1.27 10.04 -7.29
N PRO A 87 0.03 10.09 -6.79
CA PRO A 87 -0.95 9.08 -7.13
C PRO A 87 -1.15 9.00 -8.66
N LEU A 88 -1.32 7.77 -9.16
CA LEU A 88 -1.62 7.54 -10.57
C LEU A 88 -3.11 7.70 -10.80
N THR A 89 -3.51 8.75 -11.54
CA THR A 89 -4.93 9.12 -11.71
C THR A 89 -5.43 9.00 -13.15
N SER A 90 -4.52 8.92 -14.14
CA SER A 90 -4.90 8.82 -15.55
C SER A 90 -3.88 8.07 -16.41
N LEU A 91 -4.34 7.53 -17.54
CA LEU A 91 -3.49 6.88 -18.53
C LEU A 91 -2.49 7.87 -19.12
N THR A 92 -2.94 9.11 -19.37
CA THR A 92 -2.10 10.19 -19.90
C THR A 92 -0.90 10.50 -19.00
N GLN A 93 -1.07 10.42 -17.67
CA GLN A 93 0.04 10.60 -16.72
C GLN A 93 1.11 9.53 -16.95
N ILE A 94 0.71 8.27 -17.12
CA ILE A 94 1.59 7.12 -17.33
C ILE A 94 2.26 7.20 -18.71
N ASP A 95 1.51 7.56 -19.75
CA ASP A 95 2.03 7.70 -21.11
C ASP A 95 3.09 8.79 -21.22
N ARG A 96 2.98 9.87 -20.42
CA ARG A 96 3.96 10.96 -20.38
C ARG A 96 5.20 10.66 -19.54
N MET A 97 5.22 9.56 -18.78
CA MET A 97 6.39 9.22 -17.96
C MET A 97 7.61 8.92 -18.83
N ASN A 98 8.74 9.48 -18.42
CA ASN A 98 10.05 9.10 -18.93
C ASN A 98 10.54 7.79 -18.26
N GLY A 99 11.67 7.27 -18.73
CA GLY A 99 12.25 6.01 -18.24
C GLY A 99 12.60 6.00 -16.74
N ILE A 100 13.02 7.14 -16.19
CA ILE A 100 13.42 7.23 -14.77
C ILE A 100 12.19 7.23 -13.88
N LEU A 101 11.18 8.03 -14.22
CA LEU A 101 9.98 8.14 -13.41
C LEU A 101 9.20 6.81 -13.40
N ILE A 102 9.10 6.13 -14.55
CA ILE A 102 8.47 4.80 -14.60
C ILE A 102 9.22 3.80 -13.72
N ASP A 103 10.56 3.84 -13.71
CA ASP A 103 11.37 2.95 -12.86
C ASP A 103 11.16 3.21 -11.36
N ASN A 104 10.94 4.46 -10.96
CA ASN A 104 10.59 4.78 -9.58
C ASN A 104 9.25 4.15 -9.17
N TYR A 105 8.22 4.22 -10.02
CA TYR A 105 6.93 3.57 -9.73
C TYR A 105 7.05 2.04 -9.73
N LEU A 106 7.78 1.45 -10.67
CA LEU A 106 7.98 0.01 -10.71
C LEU A 106 8.73 -0.49 -9.46
N THR A 107 9.75 0.26 -9.03
CA THR A 107 10.47 -0.03 -7.78
C THR A 107 9.53 0.08 -6.57
N PHE A 108 8.71 1.13 -6.53
CA PHE A 108 7.75 1.37 -5.45
C PHE A 108 6.72 0.22 -5.32
N TYR A 109 6.18 -0.24 -6.44
CA TYR A 109 5.23 -1.36 -6.49
C TYR A 109 5.89 -2.73 -6.55
N GLN A 110 7.24 -2.81 -6.51
CA GLN A 110 8.01 -4.05 -6.58
C GLN A 110 7.71 -4.89 -7.84
N ILE A 111 7.43 -4.22 -8.95
CA ILE A 111 7.10 -4.84 -10.24
C ILE A 111 8.40 -5.10 -11.01
N GLY A 112 8.73 -6.37 -11.24
CA GLY A 112 9.88 -6.77 -12.07
C GLY A 112 9.63 -6.52 -13.55
N THR A 113 10.56 -5.87 -14.27
CA THR A 113 10.37 -5.54 -15.69
C THR A 113 11.65 -5.58 -16.54
N SER A 114 11.46 -5.55 -17.87
CA SER A 114 12.50 -5.58 -18.92
C SER A 114 13.09 -4.19 -19.23
N ARG A 115 13.98 -4.10 -20.24
CA ARG A 115 14.65 -2.84 -20.65
C ARG A 115 13.74 -1.83 -21.38
N LEU A 116 12.62 -2.23 -21.97
CA LEU A 116 11.82 -1.35 -22.84
C LEU A 116 10.80 -0.53 -22.05
N VAL A 117 10.73 0.78 -22.31
CA VAL A 117 9.81 1.71 -21.62
C VAL A 117 8.33 1.37 -21.86
N SER A 118 7.98 0.85 -23.04
CA SER A 118 6.61 0.43 -23.35
C SER A 118 6.15 -0.74 -22.47
N GLU A 119 7.01 -1.73 -22.27
CA GLU A 119 6.69 -2.88 -21.42
C GLU A 119 6.60 -2.46 -19.94
N LYS A 120 7.50 -1.58 -19.49
CA LYS A 120 7.45 -0.97 -18.16
C LYS A 120 6.11 -0.30 -17.88
N LYS A 121 5.62 0.49 -18.85
CA LYS A 121 4.31 1.15 -18.78
C LYS A 121 3.17 0.13 -18.75
N ALA A 122 3.18 -0.86 -19.62
CA ALA A 122 2.16 -1.91 -19.66
C ALA A 122 2.07 -2.67 -18.32
N ARG A 123 3.21 -3.03 -17.73
CA ARG A 123 3.26 -3.69 -16.41
C ARG A 123 2.73 -2.83 -15.28
N LEU A 124 3.05 -1.54 -15.29
CA LEU A 124 2.51 -0.60 -14.31
C LEU A 124 0.99 -0.46 -14.46
N MET A 125 0.50 -0.29 -15.69
CA MET A 125 -0.93 -0.21 -16.00
C MET A 125 -1.66 -1.47 -15.54
N GLU A 126 -1.15 -2.66 -15.87
CA GLU A 126 -1.70 -3.94 -15.45
C GLU A 126 -1.79 -4.02 -13.92
N TYR A 127 -0.73 -3.64 -13.21
CA TYR A 127 -0.71 -3.64 -11.76
C TYR A 127 -1.80 -2.75 -11.17
N ILE A 128 -1.96 -1.51 -11.63
CA ILE A 128 -2.99 -0.61 -11.06
C ILE A 128 -4.42 -0.90 -11.56
N GLY A 129 -4.61 -1.99 -12.33
CA GLY A 129 -5.91 -2.45 -12.79
C GLY A 129 -6.37 -1.80 -14.09
N ILE A 130 -5.46 -1.30 -14.92
CA ILE A 130 -5.79 -0.77 -16.24
C ILE A 130 -5.41 -1.85 -17.25
N HIS A 131 -6.42 -2.55 -17.80
CA HIS A 131 -6.16 -3.50 -18.87
C HIS A 131 -6.11 -2.83 -20.23
N GLU A 132 -5.10 -3.24 -20.97
CA GLU A 132 -4.68 -2.85 -22.29
C GLU A 132 -5.67 -3.21 -23.43
N ARG A 133 -6.98 -3.19 -23.21
CA ARG A 133 -7.94 -3.24 -24.34
C ARG A 133 -7.91 -1.97 -25.21
N VAL A 134 -6.99 -1.04 -24.92
CA VAL A 134 -6.65 0.13 -25.73
C VAL A 134 -5.42 -0.09 -26.63
N VAL A 135 -4.49 -1.03 -26.33
CA VAL A 135 -3.30 -1.24 -27.20
C VAL A 135 -3.55 -2.21 -28.34
N VAL A 136 -4.56 -3.08 -28.24
CA VAL A 136 -4.97 -3.87 -29.41
C VAL A 136 -5.50 -2.99 -30.55
N ASN A 137 -6.01 -1.78 -30.25
CA ASN A 137 -6.46 -0.82 -31.27
C ASN A 137 -5.31 0.07 -31.79
N SER A 138 -4.31 0.40 -30.97
CA SER A 138 -3.13 1.16 -31.44
C SER A 138 -2.15 0.32 -32.28
N VAL A 139 -2.05 -0.99 -32.04
CA VAL A 139 -1.22 -1.89 -32.87
C VAL A 139 -1.91 -2.26 -34.21
N ARG A 140 -3.23 -2.07 -34.34
CA ARG A 140 -3.99 -2.37 -35.57
C ARG A 140 -4.46 -1.17 -36.39
N GLY A 141 -4.26 0.06 -35.92
CA GLY A 141 -4.68 1.26 -36.67
C GLY A 141 -6.19 1.33 -36.92
N MET A 142 -7.02 0.83 -36.00
CA MET A 142 -8.48 0.90 -36.14
C MET A 142 -9.05 1.89 -35.13
N SER A 143 -9.78 2.89 -35.63
CA SER A 143 -10.51 3.87 -34.81
C SER A 143 -11.57 3.17 -33.93
N PRO A 144 -11.80 3.66 -32.70
CA PRO A 144 -12.92 3.19 -31.90
C PRO A 144 -14.25 3.60 -32.56
N VAL A 145 -15.18 2.65 -32.64
CA VAL A 145 -16.59 2.86 -33.03
C VAL A 145 -17.40 3.16 -31.78
#